data_AF-A0A2E7SHK6-F1
#
_entry.id   AF-A0A2E7SHK6-F1
#
_cell.length_a   1.000
_cell.length_b   1.000
_cell.length_c   1.000
_cell.angle_alpha   90.00
_cell.angle_beta   90.00
_cell.angle_gamma   90.00
#
_symmetry.space_group_name_H-M   'P 1'
#
loop_
_entity.id
_entity.type
_entity.pdbx_description
1 polymer ?
#
loop_
_entity_poly.entity_id
_entity_poly.type
_entity_poly.pdbx_seq_one_letter_code
_entity_poly.pdbx_strand_id
1 'polypeptide(L)'
;MDNSRFVVRGGWDWMLNPIILSLEVLFIDLILSKWLFIEGLSIAGFAILFFFAFVYNWWDFSSQTRLQVCMICAFAIFELLGVVSELLIDRTLIQLVLCSALLICGGFHIFVVEIVVDRGMVRARSMFRVKEFNLIHTSVEIREPGVSMLLQTGELILRENGGVFRLSGLKKPELVRRRLIDEWGAIPYFQKASWAGTLWMFLFVIIMIGIIEFGLFFAIYWLMPGKGVSLSVGSLVVWFIANMCILNIRIPRYPIDPAKDLRHQTRIAEGMWTEIFHEKDGWVTKQLFRCGWGHNDYIRHRVPVIGSKICGKWNPLVLVIIHVAMLIYQMIGIKRRVIYQDFIRALPKTKLENGAPYRYSQEWVPHKFVKENLPLNVRSQMRLLQEDLIRVGLWIDDMHAGNFRINDCGEILAIDGELYTDGEVFLKNLLVRLVDGRQVKGMVPVLDCARIVRWVDHRPSVDGIVD
;
A
#
# COMPACT_ATOMS: atom_id res chain seq x y z
N MET A 1 -1.78 37.06 -5.94
CA MET A 1 -2.59 36.50 -7.04
C MET A 1 -1.63 35.78 -7.94
N ASP A 2 -1.69 34.45 -8.05
CA ASP A 2 -1.44 33.78 -9.34
C ASP A 2 -1.63 32.26 -9.25
N ASN A 3 -2.34 31.73 -10.26
CA ASN A 3 -2.64 30.32 -10.54
C ASN A 3 -3.51 29.56 -9.53
N SER A 4 -4.72 30.07 -9.26
CA SER A 4 -5.79 29.40 -8.49
C SER A 4 -6.42 28.20 -9.21
N ARG A 5 -5.71 27.53 -10.12
CA ARG A 5 -6.24 26.39 -10.88
C ARG A 5 -5.42 25.15 -10.61
N PHE A 6 -6.02 24.20 -9.89
CA PHE A 6 -5.43 22.88 -9.66
C PHE A 6 -6.12 21.85 -10.58
N VAL A 7 -5.34 21.13 -11.38
CA VAL A 7 -5.85 20.09 -12.28
C VAL A 7 -5.21 18.76 -11.93
N VAL A 8 -6.05 17.74 -11.73
CA VAL A 8 -5.63 16.34 -11.55
C VAL A 8 -6.26 15.51 -12.65
N ARG A 9 -5.48 14.60 -13.23
CA ARG A 9 -5.94 13.68 -14.27
C ARG A 9 -5.80 12.22 -13.84
N GLY A 10 -6.49 11.33 -14.55
CA GLY A 10 -6.31 9.89 -14.41
C GLY A 10 -4.85 9.47 -14.60
N GLY A 11 -4.39 8.53 -13.79
CA GLY A 11 -3.06 7.93 -13.88
C GLY A 11 -3.06 6.74 -14.83
N TRP A 12 -2.10 6.69 -15.76
CA TRP A 12 -1.90 5.55 -16.67
C TRP A 12 -1.69 4.22 -15.95
N ASP A 13 -1.10 4.25 -14.76
CA ASP A 13 -0.90 3.09 -13.90
C ASP A 13 -2.24 2.36 -13.59
N TRP A 14 -3.38 3.06 -13.69
CA TRP A 14 -4.71 2.49 -13.55
C TRP A 14 -5.07 1.48 -14.65
N MET A 15 -4.41 1.48 -15.81
CA MET A 15 -4.61 0.47 -16.87
C MET A 15 -4.35 -0.96 -16.39
N LEU A 16 -3.60 -1.15 -15.30
CA LEU A 16 -3.41 -2.49 -14.76
C LEU A 16 -4.72 -3.13 -14.31
N ASN A 17 -5.71 -2.34 -13.87
CA ASN A 17 -7.01 -2.86 -13.45
C ASN A 17 -7.78 -3.55 -14.59
N PRO A 18 -8.10 -2.88 -15.72
CA PRO A 18 -8.75 -3.54 -16.86
C PRO A 18 -7.88 -4.64 -17.49
N ILE A 19 -6.55 -4.56 -17.40
CA ILE A 19 -5.66 -5.65 -17.85
C ILE A 19 -5.83 -6.89 -16.96
N ILE A 20 -5.79 -6.73 -15.63
CA ILE A 20 -6.00 -7.84 -14.69
C ILE A 20 -7.38 -8.46 -14.89
N LEU A 21 -8.43 -7.65 -15.00
CA LEU A 21 -9.78 -8.14 -15.26
C LEU A 21 -9.85 -8.93 -16.58
N SER A 22 -9.16 -8.46 -17.63
CA SER A 22 -9.10 -9.19 -18.91
C SER A 22 -8.37 -10.52 -18.76
N LEU A 23 -7.27 -10.57 -17.99
CA LEU A 23 -6.55 -11.80 -17.69
C LEU A 23 -7.42 -12.78 -16.89
N GLU A 24 -8.21 -12.29 -15.93
CA GLU A 24 -9.16 -13.13 -15.16
C GLU A 24 -10.22 -13.74 -16.07
N VAL A 25 -10.78 -12.96 -16.99
CA VAL A 25 -11.74 -13.43 -18.00
C VAL A 25 -11.12 -14.51 -18.90
N LEU A 26 -9.91 -14.27 -19.42
CA LEU A 26 -9.18 -15.26 -20.23
C LEU A 26 -8.82 -16.51 -19.42
N PHE A 27 -8.52 -16.37 -18.13
CA PHE A 27 -8.21 -17.49 -17.25
C PHE A 27 -9.45 -18.35 -16.98
N ILE A 28 -10.62 -17.74 -16.78
CA ILE A 28 -11.90 -18.45 -16.68
C ILE A 28 -12.15 -19.25 -17.96
N ASP A 29 -11.90 -18.65 -19.13
CA ASP A 29 -12.07 -19.33 -20.41
C ASP A 29 -11.11 -20.51 -20.57
N LEU A 30 -9.85 -20.32 -20.22
CA LEU A 30 -8.84 -21.38 -20.20
C LEU A 30 -9.25 -22.53 -19.28
N ILE A 31 -9.80 -22.24 -18.09
CA ILE A 31 -10.29 -23.28 -17.17
C ILE A 31 -11.42 -24.08 -17.84
N LEU A 32 -12.37 -23.38 -18.44
CA LEU A 32 -13.54 -23.99 -19.07
C LEU A 32 -13.16 -24.88 -20.26
N SER A 33 -12.24 -24.41 -21.11
CA SER A 33 -11.73 -25.21 -22.22
C SER A 33 -10.91 -26.41 -21.73
N LYS A 34 -9.91 -26.19 -20.86
CA LYS A 34 -8.92 -27.23 -20.53
C LYS A 34 -9.40 -28.28 -19.52
N TRP A 35 -10.24 -27.88 -18.58
CA TRP A 35 -10.62 -28.76 -17.46
C TRP A 35 -12.07 -29.22 -17.52
N LEU A 36 -12.92 -28.46 -18.21
CA LEU A 36 -14.35 -28.76 -18.35
C LEU A 36 -14.74 -29.13 -19.78
N PHE A 37 -13.79 -29.08 -20.73
CA PHE A 37 -13.98 -29.43 -22.15
C PHE A 37 -15.09 -28.60 -22.83
N ILE A 38 -15.27 -27.35 -22.40
CA ILE A 38 -16.26 -26.41 -22.92
C ILE A 38 -15.59 -25.47 -23.91
N GLU A 39 -15.57 -25.86 -25.19
CA GLU A 39 -14.89 -25.13 -26.26
C GLU A 39 -15.83 -24.22 -27.08
N GLY A 40 -17.13 -24.54 -27.13
CA GLY A 40 -18.16 -23.74 -27.81
C GLY A 40 -19.03 -22.91 -26.86
N LEU A 41 -19.96 -22.16 -27.43
CA LEU A 41 -20.99 -21.44 -26.65
C LEU A 41 -21.77 -22.43 -25.79
N SER A 42 -21.98 -22.12 -24.52
CA SER A 42 -22.71 -23.01 -23.62
C SER A 42 -23.46 -22.27 -22.52
N ILE A 43 -24.51 -22.91 -22.02
CA ILE A 43 -25.26 -22.44 -20.84
C ILE A 43 -24.33 -22.37 -19.61
N ALA A 44 -23.39 -23.31 -19.48
CA ALA A 44 -22.40 -23.32 -18.41
C ALA A 44 -21.43 -22.13 -18.49
N GLY A 45 -20.96 -21.78 -19.70
CA GLY A 45 -20.13 -20.60 -19.95
C GLY A 45 -20.86 -19.31 -19.57
N PHE A 46 -22.11 -19.15 -20.01
CA PHE A 46 -23.00 -18.05 -19.58
C PHE A 46 -23.10 -17.96 -18.04
N ALA A 47 -23.43 -19.08 -17.38
CA ALA A 47 -23.65 -19.10 -15.93
C ALA A 47 -22.39 -18.70 -15.16
N ILE A 48 -21.21 -19.14 -15.61
CA ILE A 48 -19.93 -18.83 -14.98
C ILE A 48 -19.55 -17.36 -15.17
N LEU A 49 -19.70 -16.81 -16.37
CA LEU A 49 -19.46 -15.37 -16.60
C LEU A 49 -20.42 -14.50 -15.79
N PHE A 50 -21.69 -14.89 -15.68
CA PHE A 50 -22.67 -14.17 -14.88
C PHE A 50 -22.36 -14.24 -13.38
N PHE A 51 -21.98 -15.42 -12.89
CA PHE A 51 -21.52 -15.58 -11.51
C PHE A 51 -20.26 -14.75 -11.23
N PHE A 52 -19.29 -14.75 -12.15
CA PHE A 52 -18.10 -13.92 -12.06
C PHE A 52 -18.46 -12.42 -12.02
N ALA A 53 -19.36 -11.96 -12.90
CA ALA A 53 -19.85 -10.58 -12.90
C ALA A 53 -20.53 -10.20 -11.57
N PHE A 54 -21.31 -11.13 -10.99
CA PHE A 54 -21.94 -10.93 -9.68
C PHE A 54 -20.90 -10.77 -8.56
N VAL A 55 -19.92 -11.67 -8.49
CA VAL A 55 -18.81 -11.61 -7.52
C VAL A 55 -17.99 -10.32 -7.71
N TYR A 56 -17.69 -9.96 -8.96
CA TYR A 56 -16.94 -8.75 -9.28
C TYR A 56 -17.71 -7.47 -8.91
N ASN A 57 -19.04 -7.45 -9.12
CA ASN A 57 -19.91 -6.36 -8.69
C ASN A 57 -19.95 -6.22 -7.17
N TRP A 58 -20.01 -7.35 -6.45
CA TRP A 58 -20.02 -7.38 -4.99
C TRP A 58 -18.76 -6.77 -4.38
N TRP A 59 -17.59 -7.00 -4.99
CA TRP A 59 -16.33 -6.44 -4.53
C TRP A 59 -16.19 -4.92 -4.74
N ASP A 60 -16.95 -4.34 -5.69
CA ASP A 60 -16.99 -2.90 -5.97
C ASP A 60 -15.58 -2.25 -6.07
N PHE A 61 -14.74 -2.83 -6.94
CA PHE A 61 -13.34 -2.43 -7.11
C PHE A 61 -13.14 -0.97 -7.50
N SER A 62 -14.05 -0.38 -8.28
CA SER A 62 -13.90 0.99 -8.77
C SER A 62 -15.19 1.68 -9.20
N SER A 63 -15.12 2.98 -9.52
CA SER A 63 -16.20 3.74 -10.17
C SER A 63 -16.61 3.16 -11.52
N GLN A 64 -15.76 2.35 -12.15
CA GLN A 64 -16.04 1.66 -13.41
C GLN A 64 -16.62 0.26 -13.21
N THR A 65 -16.60 -0.29 -11.99
CA THR A 65 -17.00 -1.69 -11.75
C THR A 65 -18.38 -1.97 -12.30
N ARG A 66 -19.36 -1.07 -12.09
CA ARG A 66 -20.71 -1.24 -12.66
C ARG A 66 -20.71 -1.36 -14.18
N LEU A 67 -19.92 -0.54 -14.87
CA LEU A 67 -19.83 -0.58 -16.33
C LEU A 67 -19.15 -1.87 -16.81
N GLN A 68 -18.05 -2.27 -16.17
CA GLN A 68 -17.35 -3.51 -16.46
C GLN A 68 -18.26 -4.74 -16.24
N VAL A 69 -19.02 -4.75 -15.14
CA VAL A 69 -20.03 -5.78 -14.84
C VAL A 69 -21.11 -5.80 -15.91
N CYS A 70 -21.65 -4.64 -16.31
CA CYS A 70 -22.64 -4.57 -17.39
C CYS A 70 -22.08 -5.14 -18.69
N MET A 71 -20.81 -4.90 -19.01
CA MET A 71 -20.16 -5.47 -20.19
C MET A 71 -20.03 -6.99 -20.07
N ILE A 72 -19.54 -7.51 -18.94
CA ILE A 72 -19.44 -8.97 -18.73
C ILE A 72 -20.83 -9.62 -18.83
N CYS A 73 -21.86 -9.04 -18.19
CA CYS A 73 -23.23 -9.53 -18.27
C CYS A 73 -23.80 -9.48 -19.71
N ALA A 74 -23.53 -8.42 -20.47
CA ALA A 74 -23.98 -8.32 -21.86
C ALA A 74 -23.35 -9.42 -22.73
N PHE A 75 -22.06 -9.70 -22.53
CA PHE A 75 -21.37 -10.78 -23.25
C PHE A 75 -21.83 -12.17 -22.80
N ALA A 76 -22.15 -12.35 -21.52
CA ALA A 76 -22.78 -13.58 -21.03
C ALA A 76 -24.15 -13.80 -21.69
N ILE A 77 -25.00 -12.77 -21.76
CA ILE A 77 -26.30 -12.84 -22.45
C ILE A 77 -26.11 -13.13 -23.94
N PHE A 78 -25.12 -12.52 -24.59
CA PHE A 78 -24.80 -12.80 -25.99
C PHE A 78 -24.40 -14.27 -26.20
N GLU A 79 -23.59 -14.84 -25.30
CA GLU A 79 -23.28 -16.28 -25.32
C GLU A 79 -24.55 -17.14 -25.22
N LEU A 80 -25.46 -16.82 -24.29
CA LEU A 80 -26.74 -17.53 -24.16
C LEU A 80 -27.61 -17.44 -25.42
N LEU A 81 -27.73 -16.26 -26.01
CA LEU A 81 -28.47 -16.05 -27.26
C LEU A 81 -27.85 -16.80 -28.44
N GLY A 82 -26.52 -16.86 -28.47
CA GLY A 82 -25.78 -17.63 -29.47
C GLY A 82 -26.04 -19.14 -29.36
N VAL A 83 -26.13 -19.69 -28.15
CA VAL A 83 -26.57 -21.08 -27.91
C VAL A 83 -27.98 -21.32 -28.43
N VAL A 84 -28.92 -20.44 -28.09
CA VAL A 84 -30.34 -20.58 -28.48
C VAL A 84 -30.53 -20.44 -29.99
N SER A 85 -29.73 -19.60 -30.64
CA SER A 85 -29.82 -19.31 -32.08
C SER A 85 -28.93 -20.21 -32.93
N GLU A 86 -28.25 -21.20 -32.32
CA GLU A 86 -27.30 -22.11 -32.99
C GLU A 86 -26.21 -21.37 -33.79
N LEU A 87 -25.78 -20.20 -33.31
CA LEU A 87 -24.72 -19.42 -33.94
C LEU A 87 -23.37 -20.13 -33.78
N LEU A 88 -22.73 -20.43 -34.90
CA LEU A 88 -21.37 -20.99 -34.95
C LEU A 88 -20.33 -19.88 -34.75
N ILE A 89 -20.25 -19.37 -33.51
CA ILE A 89 -19.24 -18.39 -33.09
C ILE A 89 -18.29 -19.06 -32.10
N ASP A 90 -16.99 -18.93 -32.35
CA ASP A 90 -15.96 -19.36 -31.41
C ASP A 90 -16.06 -18.55 -30.10
N ARG A 91 -16.14 -19.26 -28.98
CA ARG A 91 -16.20 -18.67 -27.64
C ARG A 91 -14.96 -17.81 -27.37
N THR A 92 -13.80 -18.20 -27.89
CA THR A 92 -12.55 -17.43 -27.80
C THR A 92 -12.72 -16.03 -28.40
N LEU A 93 -13.45 -15.91 -29.51
CA LEU A 93 -13.71 -14.62 -30.15
C LEU A 93 -14.57 -13.71 -29.26
N ILE A 94 -15.61 -14.26 -28.61
CA ILE A 94 -16.44 -13.52 -27.66
C ILE A 94 -15.59 -12.97 -26.51
N GLN A 95 -14.69 -13.79 -25.95
CA GLN A 95 -13.80 -13.37 -24.87
C GLN A 95 -12.79 -12.32 -25.31
N LEU A 96 -12.22 -12.45 -26.51
CA LEU A 96 -11.30 -11.45 -27.07
C LEU A 96 -11.97 -10.11 -27.30
N VAL A 97 -13.21 -10.10 -27.80
CA VAL A 97 -13.99 -8.86 -27.98
C VAL A 97 -14.34 -8.24 -26.62
N LEU A 98 -14.73 -9.05 -25.63
CA LEU A 98 -14.97 -8.58 -24.25
C LEU A 98 -13.71 -7.93 -23.66
N CYS A 99 -12.57 -8.60 -23.73
CA CYS A 99 -11.29 -8.08 -23.24
C CYS A 99 -10.90 -6.78 -23.95
N SER A 100 -11.04 -6.73 -25.28
CA SER A 100 -10.76 -5.53 -26.07
C SER A 100 -11.65 -4.36 -25.63
N ALA A 101 -12.94 -4.63 -25.42
CA ALA A 101 -13.89 -3.62 -24.97
C ALA A 101 -13.56 -3.13 -23.54
N LEU A 102 -13.19 -4.03 -22.62
CA LEU A 102 -12.76 -3.68 -21.26
C LEU A 102 -11.52 -2.79 -21.27
N LEU A 103 -10.52 -3.11 -22.11
CA LEU A 103 -9.30 -2.31 -22.26
C LEU A 103 -9.57 -0.93 -22.85
N ILE A 104 -10.37 -0.84 -23.93
CA ILE A 104 -10.77 0.43 -24.55
C ILE A 104 -11.51 1.31 -23.54
N CYS A 105 -12.46 0.72 -22.81
CA CYS A 105 -13.21 1.40 -21.77
C CYS A 105 -12.28 1.89 -20.64
N GLY A 106 -11.32 1.09 -20.22
CA GLY A 106 -10.28 1.47 -19.26
C GLY A 106 -9.47 2.68 -19.73
N GLY A 107 -8.97 2.63 -20.97
CA GLY A 107 -8.20 3.73 -21.56
C GLY A 107 -9.00 5.01 -21.66
N PHE A 108 -10.23 4.95 -22.17
CA PHE A 108 -11.11 6.12 -22.29
C PHE A 108 -11.42 6.75 -20.92
N HIS A 109 -11.60 5.95 -19.88
CA HIS A 109 -11.80 6.47 -18.52
C HIS A 109 -10.62 7.30 -18.03
N ILE A 110 -9.39 6.82 -18.23
CA ILE A 110 -8.18 7.55 -17.81
C ILE A 110 -8.09 8.92 -18.49
N PHE A 111 -8.47 9.01 -19.77
CA PHE A 111 -8.50 10.28 -20.50
C PHE A 111 -9.57 11.25 -20.01
N VAL A 112 -10.70 10.74 -19.51
CA VAL A 112 -11.84 11.58 -19.10
C VAL A 112 -11.81 11.96 -17.62
N VAL A 113 -11.18 11.14 -16.76
CA VAL A 113 -11.08 11.44 -15.33
C VAL A 113 -10.26 12.70 -15.10
N GLU A 114 -10.92 13.71 -14.55
CA GLU A 114 -10.32 15.00 -14.26
C GLU A 114 -10.95 15.64 -13.02
N ILE A 115 -10.13 16.25 -12.17
CA ILE A 115 -10.55 17.20 -11.14
C ILE A 115 -9.98 18.55 -11.54
N VAL A 116 -10.84 19.55 -11.66
CA VAL A 116 -10.44 20.95 -11.81
C VAL A 116 -10.94 21.70 -10.59
N VAL A 117 -10.03 22.35 -9.88
CA VAL A 117 -10.35 23.27 -8.79
C VAL A 117 -10.13 24.67 -9.28
N ASP A 118 -11.13 25.53 -9.13
CA ASP A 118 -11.03 26.95 -9.42
C ASP A 118 -11.91 27.74 -8.45
N ARG A 119 -11.37 28.80 -7.86
CA ARG A 119 -12.08 29.75 -6.97
C ARG A 119 -12.95 29.07 -5.88
N GLY A 120 -12.46 28.01 -5.25
CA GLY A 120 -13.16 27.30 -4.16
C GLY A 120 -14.22 26.31 -4.62
N MET A 121 -14.40 26.14 -5.94
CA MET A 121 -15.27 25.13 -6.53
C MET A 121 -14.43 23.96 -7.07
N VAL A 122 -14.92 22.74 -6.87
CA VAL A 122 -14.37 21.54 -7.52
C VAL A 122 -15.32 21.11 -8.63
N ARG A 123 -14.80 21.06 -9.85
CA ARG A 123 -15.43 20.35 -10.97
C ARG A 123 -14.78 18.98 -11.11
N ALA A 124 -15.57 17.95 -10.82
CA ALA A 124 -15.17 16.55 -10.94
C ALA A 124 -15.79 15.95 -12.21
N ARG A 125 -14.95 15.35 -13.06
CA ARG A 125 -15.37 14.69 -14.30
C ARG A 125 -14.98 13.21 -14.27
N SER A 126 -15.94 12.38 -14.64
CA SER A 126 -15.80 10.94 -14.91
C SER A 126 -16.43 10.62 -16.27
N MET A 127 -16.28 9.38 -16.75
CA MET A 127 -16.69 8.95 -18.09
C MET A 127 -18.09 9.43 -18.52
N PHE A 128 -19.08 9.40 -17.62
CA PHE A 128 -20.47 9.76 -17.93
C PHE A 128 -21.06 10.85 -17.03
N ARG A 129 -20.26 11.44 -16.15
CA ARG A 129 -20.78 12.39 -15.15
C ARG A 129 -19.81 13.53 -14.94
N VAL A 130 -20.34 14.75 -14.96
CA VAL A 130 -19.68 15.96 -14.50
C VAL A 130 -20.49 16.47 -13.32
N LYS A 131 -19.83 16.80 -12.22
CA LYS A 131 -20.48 17.42 -11.06
C LYS A 131 -19.57 18.50 -10.47
N GLU A 132 -20.21 19.56 -10.02
CA GLU A 132 -19.56 20.67 -9.33
C GLU A 132 -19.92 20.65 -7.85
N PHE A 133 -18.97 21.07 -7.02
CA PHE A 133 -19.01 21.00 -5.57
C PHE A 133 -18.45 22.29 -4.97
N ASN A 134 -19.05 22.78 -3.89
CA ASN A 134 -18.44 23.84 -3.09
C ASN A 134 -17.52 23.21 -2.04
N LEU A 135 -16.22 23.52 -2.10
CA LEU A 135 -15.22 22.83 -1.28
C LEU A 135 -15.45 22.99 0.22
N ILE A 136 -15.89 24.15 0.67
CA ILE A 136 -16.10 24.44 2.10
C ILE A 136 -17.20 23.56 2.71
N HIS A 137 -18.12 23.07 1.87
CA HIS A 137 -19.20 22.16 2.28
C HIS A 137 -18.97 20.71 1.82
N THR A 138 -17.85 20.45 1.15
CA THR A 138 -17.53 19.14 0.60
C THR A 138 -16.59 18.40 1.54
N SER A 139 -17.01 17.20 1.94
CA SER A 139 -16.13 16.28 2.63
C SER A 139 -15.43 15.34 1.64
N VAL A 140 -14.16 15.04 1.95
CA VAL A 140 -13.26 14.32 1.04
C VAL A 140 -12.70 13.07 1.71
N GLU A 141 -12.89 11.94 1.04
CA GLU A 141 -12.48 10.59 1.46
C GLU A 141 -11.56 9.97 0.41
N ILE A 142 -10.68 9.06 0.84
CA ILE A 142 -9.86 8.24 -0.05
C ILE A 142 -10.18 6.76 0.14
N ARG A 143 -10.26 6.05 -0.99
CA ARG A 143 -10.27 4.59 -1.03
C ARG A 143 -9.11 4.09 -1.90
N GLU A 144 -8.24 3.26 -1.34
CA GLU A 144 -7.16 2.59 -2.07
C GLU A 144 -7.44 1.07 -2.06
N PRO A 145 -8.21 0.53 -3.03
CA PRO A 145 -8.54 -0.88 -3.07
C PRO A 145 -7.33 -1.75 -3.49
N GLY A 146 -6.86 -2.61 -2.56
CA GLY A 146 -5.97 -3.72 -2.86
C GLY A 146 -4.67 -3.33 -3.57
N VAL A 147 -4.46 -3.86 -4.78
CA VAL A 147 -3.24 -3.67 -5.60
C VAL A 147 -3.05 -2.22 -6.05
N SER A 148 -4.11 -1.41 -6.08
CA SER A 148 -4.01 0.01 -6.50
C SER A 148 -3.02 0.79 -5.64
N MET A 149 -2.85 0.40 -4.37
CA MET A 149 -1.89 1.01 -3.46
C MET A 149 -0.43 0.82 -3.92
N LEU A 150 -0.08 -0.32 -4.54
CA LEU A 150 1.24 -0.54 -5.16
C LEU A 150 1.46 0.39 -6.36
N LEU A 151 0.40 0.64 -7.12
CA LEU A 151 0.42 1.48 -8.32
C LEU A 151 0.36 2.97 -8.00
N GLN A 152 0.28 3.34 -6.72
CA GLN A 152 0.04 4.72 -6.28
C GLN A 152 -1.21 5.31 -6.95
N THR A 153 -2.22 4.48 -7.20
CA THR A 153 -3.51 4.89 -7.72
C THR A 153 -4.60 4.53 -6.73
N GLY A 154 -5.68 5.31 -6.77
CA GLY A 154 -6.83 5.02 -5.97
C GLY A 154 -7.96 5.96 -6.29
N GLU A 155 -8.78 6.21 -5.29
CA GLU A 155 -10.04 6.87 -5.47
C GLU A 155 -10.19 8.05 -4.53
N LEU A 156 -10.77 9.11 -5.07
CA LEU A 156 -11.21 10.25 -4.29
C LEU A 156 -12.74 10.26 -4.30
N ILE A 157 -13.34 10.31 -3.13
CA ILE A 157 -14.80 10.38 -2.96
C ILE A 157 -15.13 11.77 -2.40
N LEU A 158 -15.91 12.52 -3.16
CA LEU A 158 -16.44 13.82 -2.78
C LEU A 158 -17.88 13.67 -2.29
N ARG A 159 -18.19 14.25 -1.13
CA ARG A 159 -19.51 14.16 -0.52
C ARG A 159 -20.01 15.56 -0.13
N GLU A 160 -21.19 15.93 -0.62
CA GLU A 160 -21.85 17.20 -0.34
C GLU A 160 -23.37 17.00 -0.34
N ASN A 161 -24.06 17.49 0.70
CA ASN A 161 -25.53 17.44 0.83
C ASN A 161 -26.14 16.03 0.59
N GLY A 162 -25.48 14.99 1.11
CA GLY A 162 -25.89 13.58 0.92
C GLY A 162 -25.56 12.99 -0.47
N GLY A 163 -25.14 13.81 -1.43
CA GLY A 163 -24.65 13.36 -2.72
C GLY A 163 -23.23 12.83 -2.63
N VAL A 164 -22.94 11.71 -3.31
CA VAL A 164 -21.63 11.07 -3.35
C VAL A 164 -21.12 11.00 -4.78
N PHE A 165 -19.87 11.37 -5.00
CA PHE A 165 -19.21 11.28 -6.30
C PHE A 165 -17.83 10.67 -6.16
N ARG A 166 -17.61 9.54 -6.84
CA ARG A 166 -16.40 8.72 -6.76
C ARG A 166 -15.60 8.88 -8.04
N LEU A 167 -14.33 9.25 -7.88
CA LEU A 167 -13.36 9.37 -8.95
C LEU A 167 -12.27 8.32 -8.76
N SER A 168 -12.24 7.30 -9.63
CA SER A 168 -11.25 6.22 -9.54
C SER A 168 -10.13 6.39 -10.56
N GLY A 169 -8.95 5.86 -10.24
CA GLY A 169 -7.78 5.92 -11.12
C GLY A 169 -6.99 7.22 -11.01
N LEU A 170 -7.15 7.96 -9.90
CA LEU A 170 -6.33 9.13 -9.63
C LEU A 170 -4.95 8.70 -9.13
N LYS A 171 -3.91 9.36 -9.63
CA LYS A 171 -2.54 9.15 -9.16
C LYS A 171 -2.32 9.90 -7.85
N LYS A 172 -1.81 9.19 -6.83
CA LYS A 172 -1.56 9.69 -5.46
C LYS A 172 -2.78 10.43 -4.86
N PRO A 173 -3.94 9.76 -4.72
CA PRO A 173 -5.16 10.39 -4.21
C PRO A 173 -4.99 11.02 -2.81
N GLU A 174 -4.07 10.51 -2.00
CA GLU A 174 -3.68 11.06 -0.70
C GLU A 174 -3.15 12.50 -0.79
N LEU A 175 -2.35 12.80 -1.80
CA LEU A 175 -1.82 14.15 -2.03
C LEU A 175 -2.92 15.09 -2.52
N VAL A 176 -3.79 14.59 -3.40
CA VAL A 176 -4.94 15.34 -3.91
C VAL A 176 -5.86 15.72 -2.76
N ARG A 177 -6.23 14.77 -1.89
CA ARG A 177 -7.04 15.04 -0.69
C ARG A 177 -6.38 16.09 0.20
N ARG A 178 -5.08 15.98 0.50
CA ARG A 178 -4.40 16.98 1.34
C ARG A 178 -4.46 18.36 0.73
N ARG A 179 -4.18 18.48 -0.58
CA ARG A 179 -4.28 19.77 -1.26
C ARG A 179 -5.68 20.37 -1.12
N LEU A 180 -6.73 19.58 -1.34
CA LEU A 180 -8.11 20.06 -1.19
C LEU A 180 -8.44 20.53 0.24
N ILE A 181 -7.95 19.82 1.26
CA ILE A 181 -8.18 20.20 2.67
C ILE A 181 -7.36 21.43 3.04
N ASP A 182 -6.05 21.38 2.81
CA ASP A 182 -5.07 22.35 3.34
C ASP A 182 -5.08 23.67 2.59
N GLU A 183 -5.23 23.65 1.26
CA GLU A 183 -5.18 24.86 0.43
C GLU A 183 -6.57 25.42 0.11
N TRP A 184 -7.61 24.58 0.13
CA TRP A 184 -8.93 24.95 -0.37
C TRP A 184 -10.08 24.75 0.63
N GLY A 185 -9.78 24.34 1.87
CA GLY A 185 -10.74 24.29 2.96
C GLY A 185 -11.77 23.15 2.88
N ALA A 186 -11.47 22.09 2.13
CA ALA A 186 -12.32 20.91 2.12
C ALA A 186 -12.33 20.20 3.48
N ILE A 187 -13.46 19.57 3.82
CA ILE A 187 -13.61 18.91 5.12
C ILE A 187 -13.02 17.49 5.05
N PRO A 188 -12.14 17.07 5.98
CA PRO A 188 -11.71 15.69 6.04
C PRO A 188 -12.90 14.78 6.38
N TYR A 189 -13.23 13.83 5.49
CA TYR A 189 -14.25 12.83 5.80
C TYR A 189 -13.67 11.76 6.73
N PHE A 190 -14.40 11.42 7.80
CA PHE A 190 -14.00 10.35 8.71
C PHE A 190 -14.14 8.99 8.02
N GLN A 191 -13.02 8.30 7.88
CA GLN A 191 -12.95 6.94 7.35
C GLN A 191 -12.32 6.02 8.40
N LYS A 192 -12.74 4.76 8.45
CA LYS A 192 -12.10 3.74 9.28
C LYS A 192 -11.12 2.94 8.42
N ALA A 193 -9.96 2.62 8.96
CA ALA A 193 -9.03 1.73 8.30
C ALA A 193 -9.67 0.34 8.17
N SER A 194 -9.53 -0.27 6.98
CA SER A 194 -10.06 -1.62 6.77
C SER A 194 -9.31 -2.62 7.65
N TRP A 195 -10.02 -3.62 8.18
CA TRP A 195 -9.39 -4.67 9.00
C TRP A 195 -8.23 -5.35 8.28
N ALA A 196 -8.42 -5.66 6.99
CA ALA A 196 -7.41 -6.34 6.18
C ALA A 196 -6.20 -5.45 5.88
N GLY A 197 -6.34 -4.13 5.83
CA GLY A 197 -5.27 -3.21 5.45
C GLY A 197 -4.55 -3.66 4.18
N THR A 198 -3.25 -3.94 4.29
CA THR A 198 -2.40 -4.43 3.20
C THR A 198 -2.28 -5.94 3.09
N LEU A 199 -3.02 -6.71 3.89
CA LEU A 199 -2.96 -8.17 3.92
C LEU A 199 -3.12 -8.78 2.52
N TRP A 200 -4.04 -8.25 1.71
CA TRP A 200 -4.25 -8.70 0.34
C TRP A 200 -3.01 -8.53 -0.54
N MET A 201 -2.25 -7.44 -0.36
CA MET A 201 -1.00 -7.26 -1.09
C MET A 201 0.07 -8.24 -0.63
N PHE A 202 0.15 -8.50 0.67
CA PHE A 202 1.08 -9.49 1.20
C PHE A 202 0.77 -10.90 0.67
N LEU A 203 -0.51 -11.28 0.69
CA LEU A 203 -0.97 -12.55 0.12
C LEU A 203 -0.67 -12.62 -1.38
N PHE A 204 -0.93 -11.55 -2.13
CA PHE A 204 -0.61 -11.48 -3.55
C PHE A 204 0.90 -11.67 -3.80
N VAL A 205 1.77 -11.00 -3.04
CA VAL A 205 3.23 -11.16 -3.14
C VAL A 205 3.66 -12.58 -2.80
N ILE A 206 3.11 -13.20 -1.74
CA ILE A 206 3.39 -14.61 -1.42
C ILE A 206 2.96 -15.53 -2.54
N ILE A 207 1.77 -15.34 -3.11
CA ILE A 207 1.26 -16.16 -4.21
C ILE A 207 2.19 -16.01 -5.42
N MET A 208 2.60 -14.79 -5.76
CA MET A 208 3.54 -14.54 -6.87
C MET A 208 4.90 -15.21 -6.63
N ILE A 209 5.45 -15.13 -5.41
CA ILE A 209 6.68 -15.85 -5.04
C ILE A 209 6.45 -17.35 -5.19
N GLY A 210 5.34 -17.88 -4.69
CA GLY A 210 4.98 -19.30 -4.81
C GLY A 210 4.90 -19.76 -6.26
N ILE A 211 4.29 -18.97 -7.15
CA ILE A 211 4.20 -19.26 -8.59
C ILE A 211 5.60 -19.28 -9.22
N ILE A 212 6.45 -18.30 -8.91
CA ILE A 212 7.82 -18.21 -9.44
C ILE A 212 8.65 -19.41 -8.96
N GLU A 213 8.59 -19.72 -7.67
CA GLU A 213 9.35 -20.82 -7.07
C GLU A 213 8.87 -22.18 -7.58
N PHE A 214 7.56 -22.36 -7.74
CA PHE A 214 7.00 -23.57 -8.31
C PHE A 214 7.40 -23.69 -9.78
N GLY A 215 7.30 -22.62 -10.57
CA GLY A 215 7.75 -22.60 -11.96
C GLY A 215 9.24 -22.96 -12.10
N LEU A 216 10.09 -22.40 -11.23
CA LEU A 216 11.52 -22.72 -11.19
C LEU A 216 11.75 -24.19 -10.84
N PHE A 217 11.07 -24.72 -9.82
CA PHE A 217 11.16 -26.13 -9.43
C PHE A 217 10.76 -27.05 -10.58
N PHE A 218 9.63 -26.77 -11.25
CA PHE A 218 9.17 -27.57 -12.39
C PHE A 218 10.12 -27.49 -13.58
N ALA A 219 10.67 -26.31 -13.88
CA ALA A 219 11.68 -26.17 -14.92
C ALA A 219 12.92 -27.04 -14.62
N ILE A 220 13.42 -27.01 -13.38
CA ILE A 220 14.55 -27.86 -12.95
C ILE A 220 14.17 -29.34 -13.06
N TYR A 221 12.99 -29.73 -12.56
CA TYR A 221 12.51 -31.11 -12.60
C TYR A 221 12.43 -31.66 -14.02
N TRP A 222 11.95 -30.86 -14.98
CA TRP A 222 11.83 -31.26 -16.38
C TRP A 222 13.18 -31.33 -17.12
N LEU A 223 14.16 -30.53 -16.71
CA LEU A 223 15.48 -30.50 -17.34
C LEU A 223 16.44 -31.54 -16.78
N MET A 224 16.15 -32.12 -15.62
CA MET A 224 17.04 -33.07 -14.97
C MET A 224 16.99 -34.47 -15.63
N PRO A 225 18.15 -35.06 -15.98
CA PRO A 225 18.22 -36.42 -16.50
C PRO A 225 18.06 -37.43 -15.34
N GLY A 226 16.83 -37.73 -14.95
CA GLY A 226 16.53 -38.66 -13.85
C GLY A 226 15.14 -39.27 -13.97
N LYS A 227 14.85 -40.28 -13.14
CA LYS A 227 13.51 -40.91 -13.04
C LYS A 227 13.17 -41.24 -11.59
N GLY A 228 11.88 -41.22 -11.26
CA GLY A 228 11.38 -41.63 -9.94
C GLY A 228 11.89 -40.75 -8.79
N VAL A 229 12.11 -41.35 -7.62
CA VAL A 229 12.46 -40.62 -6.38
C VAL A 229 13.77 -39.84 -6.51
N SER A 230 14.77 -40.36 -7.24
CA SER A 230 16.06 -39.68 -7.43
C SER A 230 15.92 -38.39 -8.22
N LEU A 231 14.99 -38.33 -9.18
CA LEU A 231 14.65 -37.10 -9.89
C LEU A 231 14.08 -36.07 -8.92
N SER A 232 13.05 -36.44 -8.13
CA SER A 232 12.41 -35.53 -7.19
C SER A 232 13.38 -34.98 -6.14
N VAL A 233 14.19 -35.85 -5.53
CA VAL A 233 15.19 -35.43 -4.52
C VAL A 233 16.29 -34.58 -5.17
N GLY A 234 16.79 -34.98 -6.33
CA GLY A 234 17.80 -34.22 -7.07
C GLY A 234 17.31 -32.82 -7.45
N SER A 235 16.07 -32.71 -7.95
CA SER A 235 15.48 -31.42 -8.30
C SER A 235 15.29 -30.52 -7.10
N LEU A 236 14.90 -31.07 -5.95
CA LEU A 236 14.78 -30.31 -4.70
C LEU A 236 16.14 -29.73 -4.26
N VAL A 237 17.21 -30.53 -4.32
CA VAL A 237 18.57 -30.08 -3.99
C VAL A 237 19.04 -28.99 -4.94
N VAL A 238 18.87 -29.19 -6.26
CA VAL A 238 19.25 -28.21 -7.27
C VAL A 238 18.43 -26.92 -7.12
N TRP A 239 17.13 -27.03 -6.85
CA TRP A 239 16.26 -25.88 -6.58
C TRP A 239 16.72 -25.08 -5.35
N PHE A 240 17.11 -25.76 -4.27
CA PHE A 240 17.66 -25.10 -3.08
C PHE A 240 18.97 -24.37 -3.38
N ILE A 241 19.90 -25.00 -4.11
CA ILE A 241 21.16 -24.38 -4.51
C ILE A 241 20.91 -23.18 -5.43
N ALA A 242 20.04 -23.33 -6.43
CA ALA A 242 19.66 -22.26 -7.35
C ALA A 242 19.13 -21.05 -6.60
N ASN A 243 18.23 -21.26 -5.64
CA ASN A 243 17.72 -20.20 -4.77
C ASN A 243 18.82 -19.51 -3.96
N MET A 244 19.71 -20.29 -3.33
CA MET A 244 20.85 -19.74 -2.60
C MET A 244 21.75 -18.88 -3.49
N CYS A 245 21.98 -19.30 -4.74
CA CYS A 245 22.74 -18.53 -5.72
C CYS A 245 22.00 -17.25 -6.14
N ILE A 246 20.73 -17.34 -6.53
CA ILE A 246 19.91 -16.21 -7.01
C ILE A 246 19.79 -15.13 -5.92
N LEU A 247 19.41 -15.52 -4.71
CA LEU A 247 19.24 -14.60 -3.57
C LEU A 247 20.53 -13.91 -3.14
N ASN A 248 21.69 -14.47 -3.51
CA ASN A 248 23.01 -13.91 -3.22
C ASN A 248 23.69 -13.23 -4.41
N ILE A 249 23.00 -13.07 -5.54
CA ILE A 249 23.46 -12.21 -6.64
C ILE A 249 23.73 -10.81 -6.08
N ARG A 250 24.93 -10.28 -6.34
CA ARG A 250 25.34 -8.97 -5.83
C ARG A 250 24.79 -7.86 -6.71
N ILE A 251 23.91 -7.05 -6.14
CA ILE A 251 23.32 -5.88 -6.76
C ILE A 251 24.11 -4.64 -6.30
N PRO A 252 24.57 -3.77 -7.23
CA PRO A 252 25.25 -2.54 -6.85
C PRO A 252 24.25 -1.58 -6.16
N ARG A 253 24.75 -0.80 -5.20
CA ARG A 253 23.95 0.27 -4.60
C ARG A 253 23.53 1.28 -5.68
N TYR A 254 22.41 1.96 -5.44
CA TYR A 254 22.02 3.10 -6.26
C TYR A 254 23.12 4.18 -6.21
N PRO A 255 23.57 4.75 -7.33
CA PRO A 255 24.78 5.57 -7.35
C PRO A 255 24.58 6.99 -6.77
N ILE A 256 23.35 7.48 -6.73
CA ILE A 256 23.03 8.84 -6.28
C ILE A 256 22.57 8.78 -4.82
N ASP A 257 23.16 9.63 -3.97
CA ASP A 257 22.73 9.82 -2.58
C ASP A 257 21.28 10.35 -2.57
N PRO A 258 20.31 9.60 -1.99
CA PRO A 258 18.92 10.03 -1.90
C PRO A 258 18.70 11.33 -1.13
N ALA A 259 19.64 11.74 -0.28
CA ALA A 259 19.58 13.00 0.48
C ALA A 259 20.59 14.04 -0.02
N LYS A 260 21.21 13.86 -1.20
CA LYS A 260 22.27 14.76 -1.70
C LYS A 260 21.86 16.23 -1.62
N ASP A 261 20.63 16.51 -2.01
CA ASP A 261 20.03 17.84 -2.03
C ASP A 261 19.73 18.38 -0.63
N LEU A 262 19.61 17.54 0.40
CA LEU A 262 19.39 17.96 1.79
C LEU A 262 20.69 18.14 2.59
N ARG A 263 21.84 17.70 2.06
CA ARG A 263 23.13 17.75 2.77
C ARG A 263 23.59 19.15 3.18
N HIS A 264 23.02 20.20 2.58
CA HIS A 264 23.30 21.58 2.96
C HIS A 264 22.49 22.05 4.20
N GLN A 265 21.52 21.26 4.66
CA GLN A 265 20.70 21.52 5.83
C GLN A 265 21.29 20.88 7.09
N THR A 266 20.88 21.36 8.26
CA THR A 266 21.30 20.80 9.55
C THR A 266 20.64 19.44 9.78
N ARG A 267 21.44 18.38 9.82
CA ARG A 267 20.99 17.04 10.25
C ARG A 267 20.82 17.03 11.77
N ILE A 268 19.61 16.72 12.23
CA ILE A 268 19.25 16.78 13.67
C ILE A 268 19.16 15.41 14.32
N ALA A 269 18.92 14.36 13.54
CA ALA A 269 18.88 12.99 14.01
C ALA A 269 19.17 12.02 12.87
N GLU A 270 19.61 10.84 13.25
CA GLU A 270 19.91 9.72 12.36
C GLU A 270 19.42 8.44 13.03
N GLY A 271 18.68 7.63 12.28
CA GLY A 271 18.22 6.30 12.64
C GLY A 271 18.78 5.26 11.68
N MET A 272 18.38 4.01 11.87
CA MET A 272 18.84 2.88 11.05
C MET A 272 18.54 3.08 9.56
N TRP A 273 17.32 3.54 9.23
CA TRP A 273 16.83 3.71 7.87
C TRP A 273 16.64 5.17 7.47
N THR A 274 16.83 6.12 8.37
CA THR A 274 16.28 7.47 8.23
C THR A 274 17.27 8.52 8.67
N GLU A 275 17.43 9.58 7.90
CA GLU A 275 18.04 10.82 8.39
C GLU A 275 16.98 11.92 8.46
N ILE A 276 17.13 12.78 9.47
CA ILE A 276 16.22 13.89 9.74
C ILE A 276 16.98 15.21 9.59
N PHE A 277 16.44 16.10 8.77
CA PHE A 277 16.99 17.42 8.47
C PHE A 277 16.02 18.49 8.95
N HIS A 278 16.54 19.57 9.51
CA HIS A 278 15.72 20.70 9.98
C HIS A 278 15.41 21.67 8.83
N GLU A 279 14.14 21.97 8.62
CA GLU A 279 13.69 23.01 7.68
C GLU A 279 13.48 24.35 8.39
N LYS A 280 13.48 25.47 7.67
CA LYS A 280 13.40 26.81 8.28
C LYS A 280 12.03 27.19 8.85
N ASP A 281 10.97 26.43 8.53
CA ASP A 281 9.57 26.84 8.77
C ASP A 281 8.84 25.99 9.84
N GLY A 282 9.56 25.43 10.82
CA GLY A 282 8.95 24.56 11.84
C GLY A 282 8.60 23.17 11.31
N TRP A 283 9.28 22.73 10.25
CA TRP A 283 9.17 21.40 9.66
C TRP A 283 10.52 20.69 9.74
N VAL A 284 10.47 19.36 9.66
CA VAL A 284 11.64 18.51 9.48
C VAL A 284 11.43 17.58 8.29
N THR A 285 12.44 17.49 7.43
CA THR A 285 12.46 16.52 6.34
C THR A 285 13.01 15.20 6.86
N LYS A 286 12.33 14.10 6.58
CA LYS A 286 12.78 12.74 6.87
C LYS A 286 13.04 12.00 5.56
N GLN A 287 14.28 11.60 5.34
CA GLN A 287 14.68 10.77 4.20
C GLN A 287 14.87 9.32 4.64
N LEU A 288 14.07 8.42 4.08
CA LEU A 288 14.27 6.98 4.24
C LEU A 288 15.27 6.46 3.19
N PHE A 289 16.18 5.58 3.58
CA PHE A 289 17.28 5.10 2.74
C PHE A 289 17.07 3.70 2.18
N ARG A 290 17.43 3.57 0.90
CA ARG A 290 17.56 2.28 0.23
C ARG A 290 18.80 1.54 0.71
N CYS A 291 18.85 0.25 0.38
CA CYS A 291 20.01 -0.60 0.61
C CYS A 291 21.30 0.06 0.09
N GLY A 292 22.32 0.11 0.96
CA GLY A 292 23.65 0.67 0.64
C GLY A 292 23.85 2.17 0.93
N TRP A 293 22.84 2.89 1.41
CA TRP A 293 22.95 4.31 1.82
C TRP A 293 22.72 4.59 3.32
N GLY A 294 21.99 3.72 4.03
CA GLY A 294 21.81 3.81 5.49
C GLY A 294 22.73 2.87 6.28
N HIS A 295 22.80 3.06 7.60
CA HIS A 295 23.58 2.24 8.53
C HIS A 295 22.85 0.94 8.90
N ASN A 296 22.87 -0.03 7.99
CA ASN A 296 22.15 -1.29 8.19
C ASN A 296 23.11 -2.47 8.40
N ASP A 297 23.03 -3.03 9.61
CA ASP A 297 23.71 -4.26 10.00
C ASP A 297 22.68 -5.37 10.25
N TYR A 298 22.66 -6.36 9.35
CA TYR A 298 21.80 -7.54 9.45
C TYR A 298 22.50 -8.76 10.01
N ILE A 299 23.70 -8.64 10.61
CA ILE A 299 24.48 -9.79 11.13
C ILE A 299 23.62 -10.70 12.01
N ARG A 300 22.73 -10.11 12.81
CA ARG A 300 21.89 -10.86 13.74
C ARG A 300 20.59 -11.44 13.13
N HIS A 301 20.24 -11.09 11.90
CA HIS A 301 19.03 -11.58 11.23
C HIS A 301 19.29 -12.94 10.55
N ARG A 302 18.26 -13.82 10.53
CA ARG A 302 18.32 -15.16 9.92
C ARG A 302 18.22 -15.19 8.38
N VAL A 303 18.56 -14.09 7.73
CA VAL A 303 18.52 -13.97 6.26
C VAL A 303 19.57 -14.90 5.63
N PRO A 304 19.26 -15.66 4.57
CA PRO A 304 20.17 -16.58 3.90
C PRO A 304 21.19 -15.85 3.01
N VAL A 305 22.05 -15.04 3.65
CA VAL A 305 23.14 -14.31 2.99
C VAL A 305 24.45 -15.09 3.12
N ILE A 306 25.16 -15.26 2.01
CA ILE A 306 26.53 -15.75 1.95
C ILE A 306 27.48 -14.56 2.08
N GLY A 307 28.22 -14.48 3.19
CA GLY A 307 29.20 -13.43 3.46
C GLY A 307 28.65 -12.28 4.32
N SER A 308 29.06 -11.04 4.04
CA SER A 308 28.71 -9.88 4.86
C SER A 308 27.22 -9.55 4.76
N LYS A 309 26.59 -9.37 5.92
CA LYS A 309 25.20 -8.93 6.10
C LYS A 309 25.09 -7.42 6.35
N ILE A 310 26.13 -6.67 6.03
CA ILE A 310 26.18 -5.21 6.20
C ILE A 310 25.93 -4.55 4.84
N CYS A 311 25.09 -3.52 4.84
CA CYS A 311 24.85 -2.73 3.64
C CYS A 311 26.12 -1.99 3.17
N GLY A 312 26.43 -2.12 1.88
CA GLY A 312 27.59 -1.50 1.28
C GLY A 312 27.41 -1.15 -0.19
N LYS A 313 28.54 -1.06 -0.91
CA LYS A 313 28.54 -0.76 -2.35
C LYS A 313 27.88 -1.86 -3.19
N TRP A 314 27.97 -3.11 -2.74
CA TRP A 314 27.37 -4.28 -3.38
C TRP A 314 26.61 -5.08 -2.33
N ASN A 315 25.35 -5.38 -2.58
CA ASN A 315 24.47 -6.03 -1.62
C ASN A 315 23.85 -7.29 -2.24
N PRO A 316 23.79 -8.41 -1.53
CA PRO A 316 23.00 -9.57 -1.92
C PRO A 316 21.57 -9.18 -2.29
N LEU A 317 21.02 -9.77 -3.35
CA LEU A 317 19.66 -9.53 -3.82
C LEU A 317 18.63 -9.66 -2.69
N VAL A 318 18.78 -10.65 -1.81
CA VAL A 318 17.90 -10.84 -0.66
C VAL A 318 17.86 -9.62 0.28
N LEU A 319 19.00 -8.96 0.53
CA LEU A 319 19.01 -7.74 1.35
C LEU A 319 18.30 -6.61 0.60
N VAL A 320 18.51 -6.48 -0.71
CA VAL A 320 17.83 -5.48 -1.54
C VAL A 320 16.31 -5.68 -1.48
N ILE A 321 15.83 -6.90 -1.65
CA ILE A 321 14.40 -7.26 -1.55
C ILE A 321 13.83 -6.85 -0.19
N ILE A 322 14.52 -7.20 0.91
CA ILE A 322 14.08 -6.85 2.27
C ILE A 322 13.97 -5.33 2.44
N HIS A 323 14.95 -4.54 1.98
CA HIS A 323 14.86 -3.08 2.08
C HIS A 323 13.70 -2.52 1.27
N VAL A 324 13.50 -3.01 0.04
CA VAL A 324 12.41 -2.54 -0.80
C VAL A 324 11.06 -2.84 -0.14
N ALA A 325 10.89 -4.04 0.41
CA ALA A 325 9.69 -4.41 1.15
C ALA A 325 9.47 -3.51 2.38
N MET A 326 10.51 -3.27 3.19
CA MET A 326 10.44 -2.40 4.37
C MET A 326 10.12 -0.95 3.99
N LEU A 327 10.74 -0.41 2.94
CA LEU A 327 10.48 0.96 2.47
C LEU A 327 9.04 1.11 1.97
N ILE A 328 8.52 0.13 1.22
CA ILE A 328 7.11 0.12 0.80
C ILE A 328 6.23 0.15 2.04
N TYR A 329 6.52 -0.70 3.03
CA TYR A 329 5.75 -0.79 4.26
C TYR A 329 5.74 0.52 5.06
N GLN A 330 6.91 1.14 5.24
CA GLN A 330 7.05 2.44 5.90
C GLN A 330 6.26 3.54 5.16
N MET A 331 6.34 3.57 3.82
CA MET A 331 5.59 4.55 3.04
C MET A 331 4.08 4.38 3.16
N ILE A 332 3.59 3.14 3.30
CA ILE A 332 2.17 2.88 3.59
C ILE A 332 1.80 3.42 4.97
N GLY A 333 2.64 3.21 5.98
CA GLY A 333 2.47 3.81 7.31
C GLY A 333 2.41 5.35 7.25
N ILE A 334 3.28 5.98 6.47
CA ILE A 334 3.30 7.44 6.28
C ILE A 334 2.04 7.92 5.54
N LYS A 335 1.60 7.23 4.48
CA LYS A 335 0.33 7.53 3.81
C LYS A 335 -0.85 7.50 4.78
N ARG A 336 -0.89 6.49 5.67
CA ARG A 336 -1.91 6.42 6.72
C ARG A 336 -1.81 7.60 7.67
N ARG A 337 -0.60 8.00 8.09
CA ARG A 337 -0.43 9.21 8.92
C ARG A 337 -1.07 10.43 8.25
N VAL A 338 -0.79 10.65 6.96
CA VAL A 338 -1.37 11.76 6.18
C VAL A 338 -2.91 11.72 6.11
N ILE A 339 -3.50 10.52 6.02
CA ILE A 339 -4.96 10.32 6.00
C ILE A 339 -5.58 10.58 7.37
N TYR A 340 -4.96 10.07 8.43
CA TYR A 340 -5.55 10.02 9.78
C TYR A 340 -5.09 11.13 10.73
N GLN A 341 -4.13 11.97 10.34
CA GLN A 341 -3.66 13.09 11.17
C GLN A 341 -4.77 14.09 11.56
N ASP A 342 -5.84 14.21 10.77
CA ASP A 342 -6.98 15.08 11.13
C ASP A 342 -7.89 14.47 12.22
N PHE A 343 -7.73 13.16 12.49
CA PHE A 343 -8.55 12.39 13.42
C PHE A 343 -7.78 11.84 14.62
N ILE A 344 -6.45 11.80 14.56
CA ILE A 344 -5.59 11.38 15.67
C ILE A 344 -4.76 12.57 16.11
N ARG A 345 -5.12 13.19 17.24
CA ARG A 345 -4.51 14.46 17.68
C ARG A 345 -3.02 14.35 17.98
N ALA A 346 -2.58 13.18 18.47
CA ALA A 346 -1.18 12.96 18.81
C ALA A 346 -0.28 12.74 17.59
N LEU A 347 -0.81 12.77 16.36
CA LEU A 347 0.03 12.71 15.15
C LEU A 347 0.38 14.13 14.69
N PRO A 348 1.67 14.50 14.64
CA PRO A 348 2.08 15.76 14.03
C PRO A 348 1.73 15.78 12.54
N LYS A 349 1.44 16.98 12.01
CA LYS A 349 1.12 17.11 10.58
C LYS A 349 2.26 16.56 9.73
N THR A 350 1.89 15.78 8.73
CA THR A 350 2.80 15.08 7.84
C THR A 350 2.46 15.42 6.38
N LYS A 351 3.49 15.63 5.57
CA LYS A 351 3.39 15.94 4.13
C LYS A 351 4.31 15.00 3.36
N LEU A 352 3.81 14.44 2.27
CA LEU A 352 4.66 13.67 1.35
C LEU A 352 5.34 14.63 0.39
N GLU A 353 6.64 14.45 0.18
CA GLU A 353 7.41 15.27 -0.75
C GLU A 353 7.12 14.89 -2.20
N ASN A 354 6.89 15.89 -3.05
CA ASN A 354 6.63 15.63 -4.46
C ASN A 354 7.95 15.46 -5.22
N GLY A 355 8.04 14.42 -6.05
CA GLY A 355 9.25 14.13 -6.84
C GLY A 355 10.43 13.51 -6.07
N ALA A 356 10.35 13.40 -4.74
CA ALA A 356 11.38 12.76 -3.91
C ALA A 356 10.88 11.41 -3.34
N PRO A 357 11.33 10.25 -3.87
CA PRO A 357 10.87 8.95 -3.37
C PRO A 357 11.38 8.69 -1.96
N TYR A 358 10.53 8.06 -1.13
CA TYR A 358 10.86 7.69 0.24
C TYR A 358 11.22 8.87 1.15
N ARG A 359 10.64 10.04 0.87
CA ARG A 359 10.83 11.28 1.62
C ARG A 359 9.50 11.87 2.05
N TYR A 360 9.47 12.43 3.25
CA TYR A 360 8.32 13.14 3.77
C TYR A 360 8.77 14.20 4.77
N SER A 361 7.92 15.19 4.97
CA SER A 361 8.13 16.27 5.92
C SER A 361 7.11 16.16 7.06
N GLN A 362 7.54 16.51 8.26
CA GLN A 362 6.73 16.44 9.46
C GLN A 362 6.88 17.72 10.27
N GLU A 363 5.80 18.16 10.91
CA GLU A 363 5.84 19.26 11.86
C GLU A 363 6.87 19.00 12.97
N TRP A 364 7.70 19.99 13.24
CA TRP A 364 8.73 19.90 14.26
C TRP A 364 8.11 19.93 15.65
N VAL A 365 8.53 18.98 16.49
CA VAL A 365 8.13 18.92 17.90
C VAL A 365 9.38 19.12 18.75
N PRO A 366 9.51 20.21 19.52
CA PRO A 366 10.80 20.66 20.05
C PRO A 366 11.29 19.90 21.28
N HIS A 367 10.43 19.43 22.18
CA HIS A 367 10.88 18.88 23.46
C HIS A 367 11.01 17.36 23.41
N LYS A 368 12.08 16.81 23.97
CA LYS A 368 12.27 15.35 24.06
C LYS A 368 11.35 14.79 25.15
N PHE A 369 10.86 13.56 24.97
CA PHE A 369 10.13 12.83 26.01
C PHE A 369 11.09 12.29 27.08
N VAL A 370 11.43 13.15 28.04
CA VAL A 370 12.34 12.89 29.17
C VAL A 370 11.71 13.43 30.46
N LYS A 371 12.19 12.96 31.61
CA LYS A 371 11.59 13.23 32.94
C LYS A 371 11.39 14.72 33.23
N GLU A 372 12.31 15.56 32.76
CA GLU A 372 12.29 17.02 32.96
C GLU A 372 11.18 17.72 32.17
N ASN A 373 10.74 17.14 31.06
CA ASN A 373 9.73 17.72 30.17
C ASN A 373 8.34 17.10 30.34
N LEU A 374 8.19 16.05 31.16
CA LEU A 374 6.95 15.27 31.23
C LEU A 374 5.77 16.14 31.70
N PRO A 375 4.64 16.13 30.98
CA PRO A 375 3.42 16.78 31.48
C PRO A 375 2.79 15.96 32.60
N LEU A 376 2.06 16.62 33.51
CA LEU A 376 1.41 15.95 34.64
C LEU A 376 0.33 14.93 34.21
N ASN A 377 -0.21 15.05 33.00
CA ASN A 377 -1.32 14.27 32.49
C ASN A 377 -0.93 13.22 31.44
N VAL A 378 0.32 12.73 31.41
CA VAL A 378 0.83 11.74 30.43
C VAL A 378 -0.14 10.57 30.23
N ARG A 379 -0.57 9.90 31.31
CA ARG A 379 -1.48 8.75 31.22
C ARG A 379 -2.82 9.09 30.58
N SER A 380 -3.34 10.30 30.81
CA SER A 380 -4.58 10.78 30.18
C SER A 380 -4.39 11.00 28.68
N GLN A 381 -3.29 11.65 28.28
CA GLN A 381 -2.99 11.89 26.87
C GLN A 381 -2.78 10.58 26.09
N MET A 382 -2.12 9.57 26.69
CA MET A 382 -1.95 8.26 26.07
C MET A 382 -3.26 7.49 25.91
N ARG A 383 -4.19 7.61 26.88
CA ARG A 383 -5.54 7.04 26.74
C ARG A 383 -6.33 7.69 25.60
N LEU A 384 -6.23 9.02 25.45
CA LEU A 384 -6.85 9.73 24.33
C LEU A 384 -6.29 9.25 22.98
N LEU A 385 -4.96 9.07 22.88
CA LEU A 385 -4.34 8.48 21.69
C LEU A 385 -4.85 7.07 21.41
N GLN A 386 -4.99 6.23 22.44
CA GLN A 386 -5.59 4.91 22.28
C GLN A 386 -7.03 4.99 21.76
N GLU A 387 -7.87 5.87 22.31
CA GLU A 387 -9.26 6.04 21.88
C GLU A 387 -9.35 6.49 20.40
N ASP A 388 -8.49 7.42 20.00
CA ASP A 388 -8.36 7.85 18.60
C ASP A 388 -7.96 6.67 17.70
N LEU A 389 -6.97 5.86 18.10
CA LEU A 389 -6.53 4.67 17.35
C LEU A 389 -7.62 3.60 17.24
N ILE A 390 -8.36 3.33 18.32
CA ILE A 390 -9.51 2.40 18.32
C ILE A 390 -10.57 2.90 17.33
N ARG A 391 -10.88 4.20 17.40
CA ARG A 391 -11.91 4.83 16.56
C ARG A 391 -11.57 4.70 15.08
N VAL A 392 -10.33 4.97 14.69
CA VAL A 392 -9.90 4.84 13.28
C VAL A 392 -9.55 3.40 12.86
N GLY A 393 -9.50 2.45 13.79
CA GLY A 393 -9.18 1.04 13.51
C GLY A 393 -7.69 0.78 13.25
N LEU A 394 -6.80 1.52 13.92
CA LEU A 394 -5.36 1.40 13.79
C LEU A 394 -4.67 1.00 15.10
N TRP A 395 -3.41 0.61 14.95
CA TRP A 395 -2.39 0.43 15.98
C TRP A 395 -1.19 1.30 15.61
N ILE A 396 -0.44 1.73 16.61
CA ILE A 396 0.86 2.33 16.42
C ILE A 396 1.93 1.43 17.07
N ASP A 397 2.94 1.07 16.29
CA ASP A 397 4.00 0.15 16.68
C ASP A 397 5.36 0.84 16.76
N ASP A 398 6.29 0.17 17.43
CA ASP A 398 7.66 0.61 17.69
C ASP A 398 7.73 1.91 18.51
N MET A 399 6.81 2.04 19.48
CA MET A 399 6.67 3.26 20.29
C MET A 399 7.51 3.25 21.56
N HIS A 400 8.80 3.50 21.42
CA HIS A 400 9.71 3.79 22.53
C HIS A 400 9.66 5.27 22.92
N ALA A 401 10.32 5.64 24.03
CA ALA A 401 10.32 7.03 24.48
C ALA A 401 10.84 8.02 23.42
N GLY A 402 11.86 7.62 22.66
CA GLY A 402 12.42 8.44 21.58
C GLY A 402 11.45 8.72 20.42
N ASN A 403 10.38 7.95 20.30
CA ASN A 403 9.36 8.11 19.25
C ASN A 403 8.26 9.10 19.67
N PHE A 404 8.28 9.56 20.92
CA PHE A 404 7.41 10.63 21.42
C PHE A 404 8.20 11.91 21.65
N ARG A 405 7.54 13.04 21.42
CA ARG A 405 8.04 14.37 21.77
C ARG A 405 6.91 15.24 22.28
N ILE A 406 7.26 16.35 22.89
CA ILE A 406 6.31 17.23 23.56
C ILE A 406 6.35 18.60 22.87
N ASN A 407 5.19 19.12 22.51
CA ASN A 407 5.10 20.47 21.94
C ASN A 407 5.09 21.54 23.04
N ASP A 408 5.11 22.81 22.65
CA ASP A 408 5.15 23.93 23.62
C ASP A 408 3.87 24.04 24.47
N CYS A 409 2.78 23.39 24.05
CA CYS A 409 1.53 23.29 24.80
C CYS A 409 1.50 22.12 25.81
N GLY A 410 2.58 21.34 25.91
CA GLY A 410 2.63 20.15 26.78
C GLY A 410 1.91 18.93 26.21
N GLU A 411 1.58 18.93 24.92
CA GLU A 411 0.93 17.80 24.24
C GLU A 411 1.99 16.80 23.76
N ILE A 412 1.72 15.51 24.00
CA ILE A 412 2.58 14.41 23.59
C ILE A 412 2.23 14.00 22.16
N LEU A 413 3.22 14.11 21.27
CA LEU A 413 3.10 13.81 19.86
C LEU A 413 3.97 12.60 19.48
N ALA A 414 3.37 11.64 18.79
CA ALA A 414 4.02 10.46 18.23
C ALA A 414 4.73 10.83 16.92
N ILE A 415 5.95 11.34 17.03
CA ILE A 415 6.76 11.81 15.90
C ILE A 415 7.24 10.67 14.99
N ASP A 416 7.28 9.44 15.51
CA ASP A 416 7.64 8.25 14.75
C ASP A 416 6.74 7.08 15.13
N GLY A 417 6.93 5.93 14.50
CA GLY A 417 6.14 4.71 14.69
C GLY A 417 5.34 4.32 13.46
N GLU A 418 5.10 3.03 13.31
CA GLU A 418 4.44 2.45 12.15
C GLU A 418 2.95 2.23 12.44
N LEU A 419 2.08 2.67 11.51
CA LEU A 419 0.63 2.51 11.65
C LEU A 419 0.16 1.20 11.00
N TYR A 420 -0.41 0.32 11.81
CA TYR A 420 -0.91 -1.00 11.41
C TYR A 420 -2.44 -1.10 11.58
N THR A 421 -3.07 -1.88 10.72
CA THR A 421 -4.46 -2.35 10.88
C THR A 421 -4.52 -3.62 11.72
N ASP A 422 -5.70 -3.97 12.21
CA ASP A 422 -5.90 -5.18 13.03
C ASP A 422 -5.40 -6.47 12.34
N GLY A 423 -5.70 -6.64 11.05
CA GLY A 423 -5.26 -7.81 10.29
C GLY A 423 -3.74 -7.88 10.07
N GLU A 424 -3.09 -6.72 9.91
CA GLU A 424 -1.62 -6.67 9.77
C GLU A 424 -0.92 -6.96 11.10
N VAL A 425 -1.45 -6.46 12.23
CA VAL A 425 -0.91 -6.81 13.55
C VAL A 425 -1.05 -8.31 13.81
N PHE A 426 -2.20 -8.91 13.47
CA PHE A 426 -2.41 -10.35 13.58
C PHE A 426 -1.37 -11.14 12.79
N LEU A 427 -1.19 -10.81 11.50
CA LEU A 427 -0.22 -11.50 10.64
C LEU A 427 1.21 -11.27 11.10
N LYS A 428 1.59 -10.04 11.47
CA LYS A 428 2.92 -9.72 11.99
C LYS A 428 3.24 -10.53 13.24
N ASN A 429 2.32 -10.62 14.18
CA ASN A 429 2.49 -11.40 15.41
C ASN A 429 2.67 -12.90 15.11
N LEU A 430 1.96 -13.42 14.11
CA LEU A 430 2.16 -14.80 13.64
C LEU A 430 3.55 -14.98 13.02
N LEU A 431 3.94 -14.12 12.08
CA LEU A 431 5.20 -14.23 11.34
C LEU A 431 6.44 -14.04 12.24
N VAL A 432 6.43 -13.02 13.11
CA VAL A 432 7.59 -12.73 13.99
C VAL A 432 7.83 -13.88 14.97
N ARG A 433 6.77 -14.48 15.53
CA ARG A 433 6.90 -15.67 16.38
C ARG A 433 7.53 -16.86 15.65
N LEU A 434 7.26 -17.02 14.36
CA LEU A 434 7.82 -18.08 13.53
C LEU A 434 9.28 -17.81 13.13
N VAL A 435 9.64 -16.55 12.87
CA VAL A 435 10.94 -16.19 12.24
C VAL A 435 12.00 -15.73 13.25
N ASP A 436 11.63 -14.96 14.28
CA ASP A 436 12.59 -14.16 15.07
C ASP A 436 12.52 -14.39 16.58
N GLY A 437 12.13 -15.60 17.01
CA GLY A 437 11.96 -15.99 18.43
C GLY A 437 13.19 -15.92 19.34
N ARG A 438 14.26 -15.20 18.98
CA ARG A 438 15.46 -14.97 19.81
C ARG A 438 15.72 -13.50 20.20
N GLN A 439 15.25 -12.50 19.46
CA GLN A 439 15.59 -11.08 19.74
C GLN A 439 14.49 -10.27 20.39
N VAL A 440 13.24 -10.69 20.25
CA VAL A 440 12.10 -10.01 20.82
C VAL A 440 11.43 -10.91 21.84
N LYS A 441 11.38 -10.49 23.11
CA LYS A 441 10.60 -11.20 24.15
C LYS A 441 9.08 -11.16 23.86
N GLY A 442 8.66 -10.15 23.11
CA GLY A 442 7.28 -9.91 22.66
C GLY A 442 7.04 -8.43 22.37
N MET A 443 5.85 -8.13 21.87
CA MET A 443 5.28 -6.78 21.90
C MET A 443 4.58 -6.55 23.22
N VAL A 444 4.72 -5.36 23.79
CA VAL A 444 4.02 -4.96 25.01
C VAL A 444 3.29 -3.64 24.79
N PRO A 445 2.13 -3.43 25.45
CA PRO A 445 1.47 -2.14 25.46
C PRO A 445 2.32 -1.11 26.19
N VAL A 446 2.20 0.16 25.77
CA VAL A 446 2.82 1.31 26.42
C VAL A 446 1.83 1.89 27.42
N LEU A 447 2.18 1.98 28.71
CA LEU A 447 1.31 2.53 29.77
C LEU A 447 -0.11 1.91 29.77
N ASP A 448 -0.17 0.58 29.64
CA ASP A 448 -1.39 -0.23 29.53
C ASP A 448 -2.30 0.12 28.33
N CYS A 449 -1.80 0.91 27.39
CA CYS A 449 -2.55 1.28 26.20
C CYS A 449 -2.35 0.23 25.10
N ALA A 450 -3.28 -0.72 24.99
CA ALA A 450 -3.22 -1.86 24.06
C ALA A 450 -2.90 -1.48 22.61
N ARG A 451 -3.43 -0.36 22.07
CA ARG A 451 -3.20 0.04 20.67
C ARG A 451 -1.86 0.74 20.41
N ILE A 452 -1.10 1.02 21.47
CA ILE A 452 0.20 1.67 21.42
C ILE A 452 1.22 0.64 21.89
N VAL A 453 1.96 0.05 20.96
CA VAL A 453 2.84 -1.08 21.28
C VAL A 453 4.30 -0.75 21.00
N ARG A 454 5.17 -1.42 21.75
CA ARG A 454 6.62 -1.38 21.55
C ARG A 454 7.20 -2.77 21.60
N TRP A 455 8.35 -2.92 20.96
CA TRP A 455 9.19 -4.09 21.14
C TRP A 455 9.90 -4.05 22.49
N VAL A 456 10.04 -5.22 23.13
CA VAL A 456 10.88 -5.38 24.33
C VAL A 456 12.32 -5.56 23.89
N ASP A 457 13.05 -4.45 23.81
CA ASP A 457 14.47 -4.39 23.44
C ASP A 457 15.27 -3.43 24.34
N HIS A 458 16.45 -3.00 23.89
CA HIS A 458 17.38 -2.16 24.65
C HIS A 458 17.04 -0.67 24.65
N ARG A 459 16.06 -0.22 23.86
CA ARG A 459 15.71 1.20 23.75
C ARG A 459 14.88 1.64 24.98
N PRO A 460 15.02 2.89 25.46
CA PRO A 460 14.27 3.38 26.61
C PRO A 460 12.75 3.28 26.41
N SER A 461 12.06 2.61 27.33
CA SER A 461 10.60 2.52 27.35
C SER A 461 9.97 3.80 27.88
N VAL A 462 8.77 4.14 27.39
CA VAL A 462 7.95 5.21 27.96
C VAL A 462 7.63 4.94 29.44
N ASP A 463 7.25 3.71 29.78
CA ASP A 463 6.89 3.29 31.15
C ASP A 463 8.01 3.63 32.13
N GLY A 464 9.25 3.21 31.82
CA GLY A 464 10.42 3.50 32.65
C GLY A 464 10.90 4.97 32.70
N ILE A 465 10.33 5.87 31.89
CA ILE A 465 10.56 7.33 32.05
C ILE A 465 9.50 7.95 32.95
N VAL A 466 8.28 7.38 32.96
CA VAL A 466 7.12 7.88 33.71
C VAL A 466 7.11 7.37 35.15
N ASP A 467 7.58 6.16 35.39
CA ASP A 467 7.82 5.59 36.72
C ASP A 467 9.06 6.24 37.39
#